data_AF-A0A928RHM6-F1
#
_entry.id   AF-A0A928RHM6-F1
#
_cell.length_a   1.000
_cell.length_b   1.000
_cell.length_c   1.000
_cell.angle_alpha   90.00
_cell.angle_beta   90.00
_cell.angle_gamma   90.00
#
_symmetry.space_group_name_H-M   'P 1'
#
loop_
_entity.id
_entity.type
_entity.pdbx_description
1 polymer ?
#
loop_
_entity_poly.entity_id
_entity_poly.type
_entity_poly.pdbx_seq_one_letter_code
_entity_poly.pdbx_strand_id
1 'polypeptide(L)'
;MKEIFLNFSLCLHTNPVRRSFNIMENLFSKCTRCGYTSEPYALVCPMCGGDMRTPSNGQNGGYTHIKYNPWTAYVSMFKKATDYRSRSRRSEYWYAYLMDFIIRFIMMAILVPAFMPEFGPAFKTETYETVAHITEYVYMVYTLVILFPQLTLTVRRLHDIGMNGIWAAMTLFPVGSIVILYFMTKDSMPGYNMYGPNPKETE
;
A
#
# COMPACT_ATOMS: atom_id res chain seq x y z
N MET A 1 -43.29 45.38 -35.12
CA MET A 1 -42.31 45.33 -34.00
C MET A 1 -42.96 45.29 -32.60
N LYS A 2 -44.19 44.76 -32.45
CA LYS A 2 -44.84 44.53 -31.14
C LYS A 2 -45.39 43.09 -30.95
N GLU A 3 -45.47 42.31 -32.02
CA GLU A 3 -45.98 40.92 -32.00
C GLU A 3 -44.92 39.87 -31.61
N ILE A 4 -43.62 40.22 -31.55
CA ILE A 4 -42.54 39.25 -31.28
C ILE A 4 -42.25 39.12 -29.76
N PHE A 5 -42.62 40.13 -28.95
CA PHE A 5 -42.29 40.15 -27.51
C PHE A 5 -43.30 39.44 -26.60
N LEU A 6 -44.52 39.14 -27.07
CA LEU A 6 -45.53 38.48 -26.24
C LEU A 6 -45.39 36.95 -26.21
N ASN A 7 -44.73 36.34 -27.20
CA ASN A 7 -44.51 34.88 -27.22
C ASN A 7 -43.30 34.42 -26.39
N PHE A 8 -42.46 35.33 -25.90
CA PHE A 8 -41.30 34.94 -25.07
C PHE A 8 -41.65 34.74 -23.58
N SER A 9 -42.76 35.31 -23.12
CA SER A 9 -43.15 35.25 -21.70
C SER A 9 -43.97 34.01 -21.31
N LEU A 10 -44.47 33.24 -22.29
CA LEU A 10 -45.28 32.03 -22.03
C LEU A 10 -44.50 30.71 -22.17
N CYS A 11 -43.24 30.75 -22.63
CA CYS A 11 -42.35 29.58 -22.76
C CYS A 11 -41.40 29.38 -21.56
N LEU A 12 -41.66 30.04 -20.41
CA LEU A 12 -40.83 29.92 -19.20
C LEU A 12 -41.27 28.82 -18.22
N HIS A 13 -42.33 28.06 -18.51
CA HIS A 13 -42.84 27.07 -17.55
C HIS A 13 -42.68 25.59 -17.89
N THR A 14 -42.10 25.21 -19.02
CA THR A 14 -41.83 23.80 -19.35
C THR A 14 -40.58 23.64 -20.21
N ASN A 15 -39.40 24.00 -19.69
CA ASN A 15 -38.17 23.90 -20.48
C ASN A 15 -37.17 22.86 -19.94
N PRO A 16 -36.95 21.71 -20.64
CA PRO A 16 -35.99 20.67 -20.25
C PRO A 16 -34.51 21.11 -20.37
N VAL A 17 -34.23 22.29 -20.92
CA VAL A 17 -32.87 22.81 -21.15
C VAL A 17 -32.10 23.10 -19.85
N ARG A 18 -32.80 23.36 -18.73
CA ARG A 18 -32.13 23.56 -17.42
C ARG A 18 -31.47 22.28 -16.89
N ARG A 19 -31.94 21.10 -17.31
CA ARG A 19 -31.34 19.80 -16.94
C ARG A 19 -30.04 19.56 -17.70
N SER A 20 -29.95 19.94 -18.97
CA SER A 20 -28.77 19.72 -19.81
C SER A 20 -27.55 20.53 -19.36
N PHE A 21 -27.77 21.73 -18.81
CA PHE A 21 -26.68 22.55 -18.25
C PHE A 21 -26.08 21.93 -16.97
N ASN A 22 -26.92 21.40 -16.08
CA ASN A 22 -26.48 20.70 -14.86
C ASN A 22 -25.77 19.35 -15.14
N ILE A 23 -25.95 18.76 -16.32
CA ILE A 23 -25.26 17.53 -16.72
C ILE A 23 -23.81 17.84 -17.15
N MET A 24 -23.56 19.01 -17.73
CA MET A 24 -22.21 19.42 -18.13
C MET A 24 -21.33 19.89 -16.97
N GLU A 25 -21.91 20.40 -15.89
CA GLU A 25 -21.16 20.71 -14.65
C GLU A 25 -20.58 19.44 -13.98
N ASN A 26 -21.15 18.27 -14.26
CA ASN A 26 -20.72 16.99 -13.70
C ASN A 26 -19.69 16.24 -14.56
N LEU A 27 -19.18 16.84 -15.64
CA LEU A 27 -18.14 16.24 -16.49
C LEU A 27 -16.72 16.62 -16.06
N PHE A 28 -16.56 17.59 -15.18
CA PHE A 28 -15.25 18.08 -14.76
C PHE A 28 -14.90 17.54 -13.39
N SER A 29 -13.73 16.92 -13.30
CA SER A 29 -13.17 16.56 -12.00
C SER A 29 -12.64 17.83 -11.33
N LYS A 30 -12.89 17.98 -10.03
CA LYS A 30 -12.46 19.16 -9.26
C LYS A 30 -11.45 18.78 -8.20
N CYS A 31 -10.35 19.53 -8.13
CA CYS A 31 -9.35 19.40 -7.10
C CYS A 31 -9.89 19.93 -5.77
N THR A 32 -9.80 19.11 -4.72
CA THR A 32 -10.24 19.46 -3.35
C THR A 32 -9.32 20.44 -2.65
N ARG A 33 -8.07 20.55 -3.11
CA ARG A 33 -7.03 21.36 -2.48
C ARG A 33 -7.00 22.79 -3.01
N CYS A 34 -7.00 22.96 -4.34
CA CYS A 34 -6.87 24.29 -4.97
C CYS A 34 -8.08 24.73 -5.80
N GLY A 35 -9.08 23.86 -5.97
CA GLY A 35 -10.27 24.16 -6.76
C GLY A 35 -10.11 24.06 -8.28
N TYR A 36 -8.91 23.70 -8.78
CA TYR A 36 -8.65 23.49 -10.21
C TYR A 36 -9.56 22.42 -10.80
N THR A 37 -10.13 22.69 -11.98
CA THR A 37 -11.00 21.78 -12.73
C THR A 37 -10.27 21.26 -13.97
N SER A 38 -10.37 19.96 -14.25
CA SER A 38 -9.80 19.38 -15.46
C SER A 38 -10.77 18.40 -16.11
N GLU A 39 -10.33 17.86 -17.26
CA GLU A 39 -11.01 16.74 -17.92
C GLU A 39 -11.19 15.54 -16.96
N PRO A 40 -12.27 14.77 -17.10
CA PRO A 40 -12.78 13.82 -16.10
C PRO A 40 -11.84 12.68 -15.72
N TYR A 41 -10.72 12.51 -16.43
CA TYR A 41 -9.76 11.42 -16.25
C TYR A 41 -8.39 11.86 -15.72
N ALA A 42 -8.19 13.13 -15.37
CA ALA A 42 -6.98 13.52 -14.68
C ALA A 42 -6.98 12.91 -13.27
N LEU A 43 -5.99 12.09 -12.95
CA LEU A 43 -5.83 11.46 -11.63
C LEU A 43 -5.16 12.41 -10.62
N VAL A 44 -4.35 13.35 -11.11
CA VAL A 44 -3.53 14.25 -10.29
C VAL A 44 -3.67 15.68 -10.80
N CYS A 45 -3.89 16.62 -9.88
CA CYS A 45 -4.00 18.04 -10.22
C CYS A 45 -2.65 18.60 -10.69
N PRO A 46 -2.53 19.17 -11.91
CA PRO A 46 -1.28 19.73 -12.42
C PRO A 46 -0.85 21.02 -11.71
N MET A 47 -1.75 21.69 -11.00
CA MET A 47 -1.48 22.96 -10.32
C MET A 47 -0.96 22.79 -8.89
N CYS A 48 -1.40 21.75 -8.16
CA CYS A 48 -1.08 21.59 -6.74
C CYS A 48 -0.73 20.15 -6.31
N GLY A 49 -0.73 19.20 -7.24
CA GLY A 49 -0.47 17.78 -6.99
C GLY A 49 -1.52 17.07 -6.12
N GLY A 50 -2.65 17.71 -5.82
CA GLY A 50 -3.74 17.09 -5.05
C GLY A 50 -4.61 16.15 -5.89
N ASP A 51 -5.35 15.26 -5.23
CA ASP A 51 -6.29 14.35 -5.88
C ASP A 51 -7.40 15.11 -6.61
N MET A 52 -7.76 14.56 -7.76
CA MET A 52 -8.92 14.98 -8.53
C MET A 52 -10.12 14.13 -8.10
N ARG A 53 -11.22 14.74 -7.63
CA ARG A 53 -12.48 14.01 -7.45
C ARG A 53 -13.04 13.70 -8.82
N THR A 54 -13.07 12.43 -9.21
CA THR A 54 -13.87 12.02 -10.37
C THR A 54 -15.35 12.29 -10.07
N PRO A 55 -16.15 12.71 -11.06
CA PRO A 55 -17.59 12.80 -10.88
C PRO A 55 -18.12 11.41 -10.53
N SER A 56 -18.53 11.27 -9.28
CA SER A 56 -18.94 10.01 -8.69
C SER A 56 -20.24 9.55 -9.35
N ASN A 57 -20.16 8.55 -10.21
CA ASN A 57 -21.33 7.76 -10.57
C ASN A 57 -21.65 6.84 -9.38
N GLY A 58 -22.28 7.38 -8.34
CA GLY A 58 -22.98 6.63 -7.27
C GLY A 58 -22.20 5.56 -6.50
N GLN A 59 -20.90 5.38 -6.73
CA GLN A 59 -20.05 4.51 -5.93
C GLN A 59 -19.19 5.41 -5.07
N ASN A 60 -19.52 5.40 -3.79
CA ASN A 60 -18.66 5.86 -2.71
C ASN A 60 -17.33 5.11 -2.87
N GLY A 61 -16.38 5.69 -3.61
CA GLY A 61 -14.96 5.40 -3.51
C GLY A 61 -14.48 5.92 -2.17
N GLY A 62 -15.09 5.44 -1.10
CA GLY A 62 -14.63 5.65 0.25
C GLY A 62 -13.28 4.98 0.33
N TYR A 63 -12.27 5.80 0.62
CA TYR A 63 -11.05 5.38 1.27
C TYR A 63 -11.39 4.29 2.31
N THR A 64 -11.19 3.02 1.94
CA THR A 64 -11.51 1.92 2.85
C THR A 64 -10.39 1.89 3.87
N HIS A 65 -10.73 2.17 5.13
CA HIS A 65 -9.78 2.07 6.23
C HIS A 65 -9.22 0.64 6.32
N ILE A 66 -8.05 0.37 5.75
CA ILE A 66 -7.41 -0.95 5.83
C ILE A 66 -6.74 -1.07 7.20
N LYS A 67 -7.53 -1.57 8.16
CA LYS A 67 -7.00 -2.00 9.45
C LYS A 67 -6.22 -3.30 9.28
N TYR A 68 -4.90 -3.22 9.42
CA TYR A 68 -4.03 -4.40 9.39
C TYR A 68 -4.07 -5.16 10.72
N ASN A 69 -4.13 -6.49 10.63
CA ASN A 69 -3.78 -7.43 11.68
C ASN A 69 -2.53 -8.22 11.22
N PRO A 70 -1.90 -9.03 12.09
CA PRO A 70 -0.70 -9.81 11.73
C PRO A 70 -0.83 -10.56 10.40
N TRP A 71 -1.90 -11.35 10.24
CA TRP A 71 -2.12 -12.15 9.05
C TRP A 71 -2.39 -11.32 7.79
N THR A 72 -3.26 -10.30 7.86
CA THR A 72 -3.60 -9.48 6.69
C THR A 72 -2.41 -8.65 6.22
N ALA A 73 -1.56 -8.18 7.14
CA ALA A 73 -0.30 -7.53 6.81
C ALA A 73 0.64 -8.48 6.07
N TYR A 74 0.82 -9.70 6.59
CA TYR A 74 1.67 -10.71 5.95
C TYR A 74 1.19 -11.06 4.55
N VAL A 75 -0.11 -11.29 4.34
CA VAL A 75 -0.69 -11.52 3.01
C VAL A 75 -0.53 -10.30 2.10
N SER A 76 -0.70 -9.08 2.63
CA SER A 76 -0.55 -7.85 1.85
C SER A 76 0.87 -7.65 1.32
N MET A 77 1.88 -8.14 2.05
CA MET A 77 3.28 -8.12 1.65
C MET A 77 3.47 -8.84 0.31
N PHE A 78 2.85 -10.02 0.14
CA PHE A 78 2.90 -10.78 -1.12
C PHE A 78 2.03 -10.16 -2.21
N LYS A 79 0.82 -9.71 -1.87
CA LYS A 79 -0.09 -9.07 -2.85
C LYS A 79 0.53 -7.83 -3.50
N LYS A 80 1.34 -7.10 -2.74
CA LYS A 80 2.01 -5.86 -3.18
C LYS A 80 3.51 -6.05 -3.36
N ALA A 81 3.97 -7.28 -3.63
CA ALA A 81 5.38 -7.60 -3.78
C ALA A 81 6.05 -6.90 -4.98
N THR A 82 5.27 -6.50 -5.99
CA THR A 82 5.74 -5.81 -7.19
C THR A 82 5.43 -4.30 -7.18
N ASP A 83 4.78 -3.80 -6.13
CA ASP A 83 4.45 -2.39 -6.00
C ASP A 83 5.57 -1.65 -5.28
N TYR A 84 6.43 -1.01 -6.05
CA TYR A 84 7.55 -0.21 -5.53
C TYR A 84 7.23 1.28 -5.44
N ARG A 85 6.07 1.74 -5.93
CA ARG A 85 5.79 3.18 -6.05
C ARG A 85 4.95 3.71 -4.90
N SER A 86 4.13 2.86 -4.29
CA SER A 86 3.22 3.26 -3.23
C SER A 86 3.90 3.45 -1.87
N ARG A 87 3.10 3.91 -0.91
CA ARG A 87 3.47 4.08 0.50
C ARG A 87 2.87 2.94 1.33
N SER A 88 3.60 2.49 2.34
CA SER A 88 3.10 1.51 3.32
C SER A 88 3.00 2.12 4.72
N ARG A 89 2.02 1.64 5.48
CA ARG A 89 1.80 2.06 6.87
C ARG A 89 2.76 1.37 7.82
N ARG A 90 2.97 1.98 8.98
CA ARG A 90 3.68 1.34 10.10
C ARG A 90 3.05 0.00 10.50
N SER A 91 1.72 -0.07 10.61
CA SER A 91 1.03 -1.31 10.98
C SER A 91 1.20 -2.41 9.93
N GLU A 92 1.08 -2.08 8.63
CA GLU A 92 1.38 -3.00 7.53
C GLU A 92 2.81 -3.54 7.61
N TYR A 93 3.78 -2.67 7.89
CA TYR A 93 5.19 -3.03 8.01
C TYR A 93 5.46 -3.95 9.22
N TRP A 94 5.17 -3.49 10.43
CA TRP A 94 5.54 -4.18 11.66
C TRP A 94 4.80 -5.51 11.84
N TYR A 95 3.54 -5.58 11.44
CA TYR A 95 2.79 -6.83 11.52
C TYR A 95 3.29 -7.88 10.52
N ALA A 96 3.72 -7.50 9.32
CA ALA A 96 4.31 -8.43 8.37
C ALA A 96 5.65 -8.98 8.88
N TYR A 97 6.53 -8.13 9.42
CA TYR A 97 7.80 -8.55 10.02
C TYR A 97 7.61 -9.41 11.28
N LEU A 98 6.61 -9.09 12.11
CA LEU A 98 6.27 -9.92 13.27
C LEU A 98 5.82 -11.32 12.84
N MET A 99 4.97 -11.43 11.82
CA MET A 99 4.54 -12.73 11.31
C MET A 99 5.70 -13.54 10.71
N ASP A 100 6.56 -12.90 9.92
CA ASP A 100 7.77 -13.56 9.39
C ASP A 100 8.67 -14.05 10.54
N PHE A 101 8.86 -13.24 11.58
CA PHE A 101 9.62 -13.63 12.77
C PHE A 101 9.01 -14.87 13.44
N ILE A 102 7.69 -14.92 13.64
CA ILE A 102 7.01 -16.08 14.24
C ILE A 102 7.20 -17.33 13.38
N ILE A 103 7.00 -17.22 12.06
CA ILE A 103 7.15 -18.38 11.15
C ILE A 103 8.60 -18.89 11.17
N ARG A 104 9.59 -18.00 11.09
CA ARG A 104 11.01 -18.37 11.19
C ARG A 104 11.35 -18.97 12.54
N PHE A 105 10.78 -18.46 13.63
CA PHE A 105 10.98 -19.02 14.97
C PHE A 105 10.45 -20.46 15.05
N ILE A 106 9.26 -20.72 14.52
CA ILE A 106 8.67 -22.08 14.45
C ILE A 106 9.55 -23.01 13.61
N MET A 107 10.00 -22.56 12.43
CA MET A 107 10.91 -23.36 11.60
C MET A 107 12.24 -23.66 12.33
N MET A 108 12.81 -22.68 13.04
CA MET A 108 14.03 -22.87 13.82
C MET A 108 13.82 -23.84 14.99
N ALA A 109 12.67 -23.80 15.67
CA ALA A 109 12.35 -24.74 16.73
C ALA A 109 12.28 -26.20 16.23
N ILE A 110 11.95 -26.40 14.95
CA ILE A 110 11.96 -27.71 14.29
C ILE A 110 13.39 -28.07 13.83
N LEU A 111 14.15 -27.10 13.30
CA LEU A 111 15.51 -27.30 12.80
C LEU A 111 16.54 -27.56 13.90
N VAL A 112 16.49 -26.84 15.02
CA VAL A 112 17.53 -26.91 16.06
C VAL A 112 17.71 -28.33 16.61
N PRO A 113 16.64 -29.08 16.97
CA PRO A 113 16.77 -30.49 17.35
C PRO A 113 17.31 -31.39 16.24
N ALA A 114 17.12 -31.02 14.97
CA ALA A 114 17.61 -31.72 13.79
C ALA A 114 19.06 -31.38 13.41
N PHE A 115 19.69 -30.41 14.08
CA PHE A 115 21.10 -30.07 13.92
C PHE A 115 21.92 -30.27 15.20
N MET A 116 21.28 -30.12 16.36
CA MET A 116 21.89 -30.28 17.67
C MET A 116 21.12 -31.36 18.46
N PRO A 117 21.51 -32.63 18.31
CA PRO A 117 20.79 -33.76 18.91
C PRO A 117 20.83 -33.75 20.45
N GLU A 118 21.65 -32.91 21.07
CA GLU A 118 21.72 -32.66 22.51
C GLU A 118 20.50 -31.87 23.04
N PHE A 119 19.78 -31.14 22.18
CA PHE A 119 18.68 -30.25 22.56
C PHE A 119 17.27 -30.83 22.29
N GLY A 120 17.16 -32.10 21.88
CA GLY A 120 15.86 -32.71 21.58
C GLY A 120 15.79 -34.21 21.88
N PRO A 121 14.57 -34.80 21.91
CA PRO A 121 14.40 -36.24 21.98
C PRO A 121 15.00 -36.84 20.70
N ALA A 122 16.20 -37.37 20.84
CA ALA A 122 17.05 -37.78 19.75
C ALA A 122 16.32 -38.77 18.83
N PHE A 123 16.02 -38.32 17.61
CA PHE A 123 15.85 -39.21 16.46
C PHE A 123 17.21 -39.88 16.20
N LYS A 124 17.53 -40.92 16.98
CA LYS A 124 18.75 -41.74 16.84
C LYS A 124 18.55 -42.79 15.76
N THR A 125 18.32 -42.35 14.53
CA THR A 125 18.14 -43.24 13.38
C THR A 125 18.91 -42.70 12.19
N GLU A 126 19.36 -43.58 11.28
CA GLU A 126 20.04 -43.21 10.02
C GLU A 126 19.20 -42.27 9.13
N THR A 127 17.91 -42.13 9.41
CA THR A 127 16.98 -41.20 8.75
C THR A 127 17.15 -39.73 9.16
N TYR A 128 17.94 -39.43 10.20
CA TYR A 128 18.11 -38.07 10.74
C TYR A 128 18.81 -37.13 9.75
N GLU A 129 19.90 -37.57 9.12
CA GLU A 129 20.69 -36.72 8.21
C GLU A 129 19.84 -36.23 7.03
N THR A 130 19.05 -37.14 6.43
CA THR A 130 18.15 -36.81 5.33
C THR A 130 17.09 -35.77 5.73
N VAL A 131 16.49 -35.92 6.92
CA VAL A 131 15.46 -34.97 7.41
C VAL A 131 16.07 -33.60 7.71
N ALA A 132 17.28 -33.55 8.28
CA ALA A 132 18.00 -32.30 8.55
C ALA A 132 18.26 -31.53 7.26
N HIS A 133 18.81 -32.19 6.23
CA HIS A 133 19.10 -31.56 4.93
C HIS A 133 17.84 -31.08 4.20
N ILE A 134 16.75 -31.86 4.22
CA ILE A 134 15.47 -31.42 3.63
C ILE A 134 14.97 -30.16 4.33
N THR A 135 15.00 -30.14 5.66
CA THR A 135 14.48 -29.01 6.45
C THR A 135 15.33 -27.75 6.23
N GLU A 136 16.66 -27.90 6.13
CA GLU A 136 17.59 -26.81 5.78
C GLU A 136 17.27 -26.23 4.40
N TYR A 137 17.08 -27.09 3.39
CA TYR A 137 16.74 -26.66 2.05
C TYR A 137 15.40 -25.90 2.02
N VAL A 138 14.38 -26.40 2.73
CA VAL A 138 13.09 -25.71 2.88
C VAL A 138 13.26 -24.33 3.50
N TYR A 139 14.07 -24.20 4.55
CA TYR A 139 14.34 -22.91 5.20
C TYR A 139 15.06 -21.93 4.27
N MET A 140 16.04 -22.41 3.51
CA MET A 140 16.76 -21.61 2.51
C MET A 140 15.80 -21.08 1.43
N VAL A 141 14.98 -21.96 0.84
CA VAL A 141 14.00 -21.59 -0.19
C VAL A 141 12.99 -20.58 0.36
N TYR A 142 12.44 -20.83 1.55
CA TYR A 142 11.54 -19.89 2.22
C TYR A 142 12.18 -18.51 2.39
N THR A 143 13.44 -18.47 2.84
CA THR A 143 14.17 -17.22 3.04
C THR A 143 14.31 -16.43 1.73
N LEU A 144 14.65 -17.10 0.63
CA LEU A 144 14.78 -16.47 -0.68
C LEU A 144 13.44 -15.95 -1.23
N VAL A 145 12.36 -16.72 -1.06
CA VAL A 145 11.02 -16.32 -1.50
C VAL A 145 10.54 -15.07 -0.77
N ILE A 146 10.86 -14.94 0.52
CA ILE A 146 10.43 -13.81 1.35
C ILE A 146 11.29 -12.57 1.20
N LEU A 147 12.57 -12.74 0.83
CA LEU A 147 13.50 -11.64 0.68
C LEU A 147 12.94 -10.53 -0.23
N PHE A 148 12.42 -10.90 -1.40
CA PHE A 148 11.85 -9.95 -2.36
C PHE A 148 10.66 -9.14 -1.80
N PRO A 149 9.56 -9.75 -1.33
CA PRO A 149 8.42 -9.01 -0.81
C PRO A 149 8.76 -8.18 0.46
N GLN A 150 9.73 -8.62 1.28
CA GLN A 150 10.24 -7.82 2.41
C GLN A 150 11.00 -6.58 1.95
N LEU A 151 11.85 -6.70 0.94
CA LEU A 151 12.54 -5.57 0.34
C LEU A 151 11.53 -4.57 -0.24
N THR A 152 10.54 -5.03 -1.00
CA THR A 152 9.48 -4.16 -1.54
C THR A 152 8.72 -3.44 -0.44
N LEU A 153 8.34 -4.14 0.63
CA LEU A 153 7.65 -3.53 1.77
C LEU A 153 8.52 -2.48 2.48
N THR A 154 9.82 -2.73 2.59
CA THR A 154 10.79 -1.76 3.14
C THR A 154 10.93 -0.54 2.25
N VAL A 155 11.00 -0.72 0.93
CA VAL A 155 10.99 0.37 -0.05
C VAL A 155 9.76 1.26 0.11
N ARG A 156 8.55 0.65 0.13
CA ARG A 156 7.29 1.38 0.34
C ARG A 156 7.25 2.12 1.67
N ARG A 157 7.90 1.58 2.70
CA ARG A 157 7.96 2.20 4.02
C ARG A 157 8.93 3.37 4.06
N LEU A 158 10.07 3.28 3.35
CA LEU A 158 11.00 4.39 3.15
C LEU A 158 10.33 5.52 2.35
N HIS A 159 9.57 5.18 1.33
CA HIS A 159 8.77 6.14 0.57
C HIS A 159 7.75 6.87 1.46
N ASP A 160 7.18 6.20 2.45
CA ASP A 160 6.24 6.81 3.39
C ASP A 160 6.86 7.89 4.29
N ILE A 161 8.16 7.81 4.56
CA ILE A 161 8.92 8.85 5.28
C ILE A 161 9.63 9.84 4.35
N GLY A 162 9.35 9.78 3.04
CA GLY A 162 9.92 10.68 2.03
C GLY A 162 11.37 10.36 1.64
N MET A 163 11.86 9.16 1.93
CA MET A 163 13.22 8.72 1.58
C MET A 163 13.23 7.92 0.28
N ASN A 164 14.38 7.87 -0.39
CA ASN A 164 14.60 7.04 -1.57
C ASN A 164 14.58 5.54 -1.20
N GLY A 165 13.81 4.73 -1.94
CA GLY A 165 13.74 3.27 -1.77
C GLY A 165 15.07 2.53 -1.86
N ILE A 166 16.08 3.08 -2.56
CA ILE A 166 17.41 2.46 -2.66
C ILE A 166 18.05 2.18 -1.29
N TRP A 167 17.73 3.00 -0.28
CA TRP A 167 18.20 2.79 1.09
C TRP A 167 17.79 1.40 1.65
N ALA A 168 16.72 0.78 1.13
CA ALA A 168 16.32 -0.58 1.51
C ALA A 168 17.41 -1.62 1.26
N ALA A 169 18.31 -1.42 0.30
CA ALA A 169 19.43 -2.33 0.04
C ALA A 169 20.37 -2.49 1.24
N MET A 170 20.41 -1.50 2.16
CA MET A 170 21.18 -1.62 3.39
C MET A 170 20.71 -2.74 4.31
N THR A 171 19.47 -3.22 4.17
CA THR A 171 18.95 -4.37 4.95
C THR A 171 19.71 -5.66 4.69
N LEU A 172 20.41 -5.78 3.56
CA LEU A 172 21.25 -6.94 3.24
C LEU A 172 22.53 -6.99 4.08
N PHE A 173 22.88 -5.91 4.76
CA PHE A 173 24.07 -5.81 5.60
C PHE A 173 23.69 -5.73 7.08
N PRO A 174 24.37 -6.44 8.00
CA PRO A 174 24.04 -6.46 9.43
C PRO A 174 24.02 -5.08 10.09
N VAL A 175 24.94 -4.18 9.71
CA VAL A 175 24.97 -2.80 10.25
C VAL A 175 23.90 -1.93 9.59
N GLY A 176 23.67 -2.13 8.30
CA GLY A 176 22.67 -1.38 7.55
C GLY A 176 21.23 -1.68 7.98
N SER A 177 20.95 -2.90 8.44
CA SER A 177 19.65 -3.28 8.98
C SER A 177 19.29 -2.51 10.26
N ILE A 178 20.27 -2.17 11.10
CA ILE A 178 20.06 -1.34 12.30
C ILE A 178 19.65 0.08 11.92
N VAL A 179 20.33 0.68 10.92
CA VAL A 179 19.99 2.01 10.41
C VAL A 179 18.60 2.03 9.81
N ILE A 180 18.24 1.00 9.04
CA ILE A 180 16.90 0.86 8.48
C ILE A 180 15.87 0.69 9.58
N LEU A 181 16.13 -0.14 10.60
CA LEU A 181 15.23 -0.32 11.74
C LEU A 181 14.89 1.01 12.40
N TYR A 182 15.89 1.87 12.61
CA TYR A 182 15.67 3.23 13.11
C TYR A 182 14.72 4.03 12.19
N PHE A 183 14.92 4.01 10.87
CA PHE A 183 14.01 4.68 9.93
C PHE A 183 12.59 4.12 9.95
N MET A 184 12.43 2.80 10.12
CA MET A 184 11.10 2.18 10.15
C MET A 184 10.24 2.65 11.34
N THR A 185 10.89 3.12 12.42
CA THR A 185 10.21 3.71 13.58
C THR A 185 9.73 5.16 13.36
N LYS A 186 10.20 5.88 12.32
CA LYS A 186 9.84 7.29 12.08
C LYS A 186 8.41 7.49 11.63
N ASP A 187 7.83 8.67 11.87
CA ASP A 187 6.44 8.91 11.50
C ASP A 187 6.29 9.13 9.99
N SER A 188 5.14 8.73 9.47
CA SER A 188 4.74 8.97 8.08
C SER A 188 4.77 10.47 7.80
N MET A 189 5.27 10.87 6.62
CA MET A 189 5.20 12.27 6.21
C MET A 189 3.72 12.69 6.07
N PRO A 190 3.27 13.78 6.74
CA PRO A 190 1.88 14.19 6.71
C PRO A 190 1.49 14.67 5.31
N GLY A 191 0.22 14.48 4.95
CA GLY A 191 -0.31 14.88 3.66
C GLY A 191 0.33 14.16 2.48
N TYR A 192 0.69 14.93 1.47
CA TYR A 192 1.18 14.42 0.19
C TYR A 192 2.70 14.43 0.14
N ASN A 193 3.28 13.34 -0.38
CA ASN A 193 4.68 13.31 -0.81
C ASN A 193 4.77 12.86 -2.28
N MET A 194 5.99 12.79 -2.82
CA MET A 194 6.24 12.37 -4.20
C MET A 194 5.79 10.94 -4.55
N TYR A 195 5.49 10.13 -3.54
CA TYR A 195 5.04 8.73 -3.63
C TYR A 195 3.53 8.57 -3.39
N GLY A 196 2.80 9.68 -3.20
CA GLY A 196 1.35 9.72 -3.05
C GLY A 196 0.84 10.21 -1.69
N PRO A 197 -0.48 10.10 -1.44
CA PRO A 197 -1.10 10.55 -0.20
C PRO A 197 -0.64 9.74 1.01
N ASN A 198 -0.69 10.36 2.18
CA ASN A 198 -0.44 9.68 3.45
C ASN A 198 -1.50 8.59 3.65
N PRO A 199 -1.08 7.31 3.74
CA PRO A 199 -2.00 6.24 3.99
C PRO A 199 -2.82 6.46 5.26
N LYS A 200 -2.32 7.19 6.27
CA LYS A 200 -3.02 7.52 7.53
C LYS A 200 -4.24 8.43 7.35
N GLU A 201 -4.21 9.30 6.35
CA GLU A 201 -5.22 10.36 6.13
C GLU A 201 -6.24 9.96 5.05
N THR A 202 -5.85 9.05 4.16
CA THR A 202 -6.74 8.37 3.22
C THR A 202 -7.30 7.09 3.81
N GLU A 203 -7.38 7.03 5.13
CA GLU A 203 -8.31 6.16 5.81
C GLU A 203 -9.13 7.10 6.68
#